data_AF-A0A2G1LLQ3-F1
#
_entry.id   AF-A0A2G1LLQ3-F1
#
_cell.length_a   1.000
_cell.length_b   1.000
_cell.length_c   1.000
_cell.angle_alpha   90.00
_cell.angle_beta   90.00
_cell.angle_gamma   90.00
#
_symmetry.space_group_name_H-M   'P 1'
#
loop_
_entity.id
_entity.type
_entity.pdbx_description
1 polymer ?
#
loop_
_entity_poly.entity_id
_entity_poly.type
_entity_poly.pdbx_seq_one_letter_code
_entity_poly.pdbx_strand_id
1 'polypeptide(L)'
;LLFTDPRLRWPSDLPLGDRRRAPMVGTLGPLLAHWGVRGGAVRDREIRHFLPDGRLLTMAGMQPLSLEGQAAAVPLRLRIGRGEALLLGDADLIDDRLWLADPARPLDPRAWSADTPALVAQWLGADMPDGGRWMRDVADVRLGLRSALLAGTGWAILGLMLLRRRSGRNGMRTKSENKLVKGGKNG
;
A
#
# COMPACT_ATOMS: atom_id res chain seq x y z
N LEU A 1 6.16 23.20 -5.06
CA LEU A 1 5.07 22.20 -5.06
C LEU A 1 3.74 22.95 -5.05
N LEU A 2 2.78 22.56 -5.88
CA LEU A 2 1.44 23.14 -5.88
C LEU A 2 0.38 22.04 -5.89
N PHE A 3 -0.51 22.09 -4.91
CA PHE A 3 -1.72 21.28 -4.85
C PHE A 3 -2.92 22.14 -5.24
N THR A 4 -3.70 21.67 -6.20
CA THR A 4 -4.94 22.32 -6.62
C THR A 4 -6.06 21.31 -6.60
N ASP A 5 -6.94 21.40 -5.61
CA ASP A 5 -8.05 20.47 -5.45
C ASP A 5 -9.36 21.11 -5.94
N PRO A 6 -9.92 20.66 -7.08
CA PRO A 6 -11.20 21.15 -7.55
C PRO A 6 -12.39 20.62 -6.74
N ARG A 7 -12.17 19.64 -5.85
CA ARG A 7 -13.17 18.99 -5.01
C ARG A 7 -12.75 18.92 -3.55
N LEU A 8 -12.17 20.00 -3.03
CA LEU A 8 -11.76 20.07 -1.64
C LEU A 8 -12.92 19.71 -0.70
N ARG A 9 -12.81 18.53 -0.08
CA ARG A 9 -13.87 17.84 0.67
C ARG A 9 -13.59 17.72 2.15
N TRP A 10 -12.54 18.36 2.65
CA TRP A 10 -12.13 18.18 4.04
C TRP A 10 -13.24 18.60 5.02
N PRO A 11 -13.56 17.74 5.99
CA PRO A 11 -14.48 18.10 7.06
C PRO A 11 -13.91 19.30 7.81
N SER A 12 -14.78 20.26 8.10
CA SER A 12 -14.40 21.46 8.84
C SER A 12 -15.54 21.78 9.80
N ASP A 13 -15.21 21.91 11.08
CA ASP A 13 -16.14 22.35 12.12
C ASP A 13 -16.45 23.85 12.03
N LEU A 14 -15.79 24.56 11.09
CA LEU A 14 -15.97 25.97 10.87
C LEU A 14 -17.23 26.22 10.00
N PRO A 15 -18.04 27.23 10.34
CA PRO A 15 -19.22 27.57 9.57
C PRO A 15 -18.86 28.00 8.14
N LEU A 16 -19.83 27.85 7.21
CA LEU A 16 -19.71 28.38 5.86
C LEU A 16 -19.44 29.89 5.92
N GLY A 17 -18.39 30.35 5.22
CA GLY A 17 -17.97 31.75 5.21
C GLY A 17 -16.91 32.12 6.27
N ASP A 18 -16.52 31.21 7.17
CA ASP A 18 -15.35 31.44 8.04
C ASP A 18 -14.07 31.53 7.18
N ARG A 19 -13.35 32.64 7.31
CA ARG A 19 -12.10 32.92 6.58
C ARG A 19 -10.99 31.89 6.82
N ARG A 20 -11.06 31.13 7.92
CA ARG A 20 -10.10 30.05 8.24
C ARG A 20 -10.44 28.75 7.51
N ARG A 21 -11.65 28.63 6.95
CA ARG A 21 -12.04 27.47 6.15
C ARG A 21 -11.32 27.54 4.80
N ALA A 22 -10.81 26.40 4.35
CA ALA A 22 -10.14 26.34 3.07
C ALA A 22 -11.10 26.72 1.92
N PRO A 23 -10.66 27.52 0.94
CA PRO A 23 -11.50 27.94 -0.17
C PRO A 23 -12.01 26.73 -0.98
N MET A 24 -13.29 26.72 -1.32
CA MET A 24 -13.90 25.65 -2.12
C MET A 24 -13.57 25.73 -3.62
N VAL A 25 -12.96 26.83 -4.07
CA VAL A 25 -12.60 27.06 -5.47
C VAL A 25 -11.17 27.57 -5.53
N GLY A 26 -10.32 26.91 -6.33
CA GLY A 26 -8.97 27.37 -6.61
C GLY A 26 -8.97 28.55 -7.58
N THR A 27 -8.33 29.66 -7.22
CA THR A 27 -8.18 30.86 -8.07
C THR A 27 -6.99 30.78 -9.03
N LEU A 28 -6.34 29.61 -9.12
CA LEU A 28 -5.09 29.42 -9.86
C LEU A 28 -5.29 29.20 -11.36
N GLY A 29 -6.54 29.08 -11.83
CA GLY A 29 -6.87 28.83 -13.24
C GLY A 29 -6.13 29.74 -14.24
N PRO A 30 -6.17 31.08 -14.08
CA PRO A 30 -5.45 32.00 -14.97
C PRO A 30 -3.93 31.79 -14.96
N LEU A 31 -3.34 31.50 -13.80
CA LEU A 31 -1.91 31.23 -13.67
C LEU A 31 -1.50 29.92 -14.35
N LEU A 32 -2.30 28.86 -14.15
CA LEU A 32 -2.10 27.57 -14.80
C LEU A 32 -2.22 27.71 -16.33
N ALA A 33 -3.22 28.45 -16.81
CA ALA A 33 -3.40 28.73 -18.23
C ALA A 33 -2.23 29.53 -18.81
N HIS A 34 -1.69 30.51 -18.06
CA HIS A 34 -0.50 31.26 -18.45
C HIS A 34 0.73 30.36 -18.63
N TRP A 35 0.84 29.28 -17.83
CA TRP A 35 1.89 28.27 -17.97
C TRP A 35 1.57 27.16 -18.98
N GLY A 36 0.47 27.29 -19.73
CA GLY A 36 0.02 26.28 -20.71
C GLY A 36 -0.48 24.98 -20.07
N VAL A 37 -0.81 25.00 -18.78
CA VAL A 37 -1.33 23.85 -18.04
C VAL A 37 -2.85 23.78 -18.19
N ARG A 38 -3.35 22.61 -18.59
CA ARG A 38 -4.79 22.33 -18.72
C ARG A 38 -5.19 21.21 -17.77
N GLY A 39 -6.35 21.39 -17.12
CA GLY A 39 -6.99 20.36 -16.30
C GLY A 39 -7.97 19.54 -17.13
N GLY A 40 -7.90 18.22 -17.00
CA GLY A 40 -8.87 17.29 -17.57
C GLY A 40 -10.14 17.15 -16.72
N ALA A 41 -10.95 16.16 -17.06
CA ALA A 41 -12.11 15.79 -16.25
C ALA A 41 -11.67 15.24 -14.89
N VAL A 42 -12.28 15.77 -13.83
CA VAL A 42 -12.06 15.31 -12.45
C VAL A 42 -12.50 13.86 -12.32
N ARG A 43 -11.65 13.02 -11.72
CA ARG A 43 -11.93 11.61 -11.47
C ARG A 43 -12.48 11.46 -10.05
N ASP A 44 -13.80 11.36 -9.92
CA ASP A 44 -14.50 11.28 -8.63
C ASP A 44 -14.44 9.87 -8.01
N ARG A 45 -13.23 9.38 -7.74
CA ARG A 45 -12.97 8.11 -7.06
C ARG A 45 -11.57 8.12 -6.45
N GLU A 46 -11.33 7.18 -5.55
CA GLU A 46 -9.97 6.85 -5.12
C GLU A 46 -9.17 6.28 -6.31
N ILE A 47 -7.92 6.73 -6.44
CA ILE A 47 -6.97 6.27 -7.45
C ILE A 47 -5.68 5.89 -6.75
N ARG A 48 -5.27 4.64 -6.96
CA ARG A 48 -3.96 4.11 -6.62
C ARG A 48 -3.06 4.21 -7.86
N HIS A 49 -2.13 5.16 -7.86
CA HIS A 49 -1.25 5.45 -8.98
C HIS A 49 0.20 5.08 -8.65
N PHE A 50 0.76 4.15 -9.42
CA PHE A 50 2.18 3.82 -9.35
C PHE A 50 2.98 4.81 -10.19
N LEU A 51 3.95 5.46 -9.54
CA LEU A 51 4.93 6.30 -10.21
C LEU A 51 5.95 5.43 -10.98
N PRO A 52 6.71 6.02 -11.93
CA PRO A 52 7.73 5.28 -12.69
C PRO A 52 8.82 4.62 -11.83
N ASP A 53 9.13 5.19 -10.66
CA ASP A 53 10.05 4.62 -9.68
C ASP A 53 9.43 3.48 -8.85
N GLY A 54 8.14 3.24 -9.02
CA GLY A 54 7.42 2.16 -8.39
C GLY A 54 6.74 2.50 -7.08
N ARG A 55 6.84 3.75 -6.62
CA ARG A 55 6.17 4.21 -5.40
C ARG A 55 4.68 4.41 -5.65
N LEU A 56 3.88 4.15 -4.61
CA LEU A 56 2.43 4.22 -4.66
C LEU A 56 1.91 5.55 -4.13
N LEU A 57 1.22 6.29 -4.99
CA LEU A 57 0.48 7.49 -4.66
C LEU A 57 -1.02 7.18 -4.59
N THR A 58 -1.67 7.47 -3.47
CA THR A 58 -3.14 7.40 -3.36
C THR A 58 -3.71 8.82 -3.46
N MET A 59 -4.77 8.97 -4.26
CA MET A 59 -5.43 10.24 -4.58
C MET A 59 -6.95 10.06 -4.53
N ALA A 60 -7.69 11.11 -4.26
CA ALA A 60 -9.16 11.10 -4.25
C ALA A 60 -9.70 12.36 -4.94
N GLY A 61 -10.63 12.21 -5.89
CA GLY A 61 -11.17 13.39 -6.59
C GLY A 61 -10.15 14.11 -7.48
N MET A 62 -9.10 13.42 -7.91
CA MET A 62 -7.98 13.99 -8.64
C MET A 62 -8.33 14.47 -10.05
N GLN A 63 -7.78 15.64 -10.40
CA GLN A 63 -7.78 16.18 -11.76
C GLN A 63 -6.46 15.90 -12.48
N PRO A 64 -6.47 15.14 -13.60
CA PRO A 64 -5.30 15.01 -14.45
C PRO A 64 -4.90 16.35 -15.03
N LEU A 65 -3.59 16.66 -14.99
CA LEU A 65 -3.03 17.88 -15.55
C LEU A 65 -2.18 17.53 -16.76
N SER A 66 -2.23 18.34 -17.80
CA SER A 66 -1.37 18.24 -18.97
C SER A 66 -0.78 19.59 -19.35
N LEU A 67 0.37 19.57 -20.02
CA LEU A 67 0.83 20.71 -20.79
C LEU A 67 0.13 20.73 -22.14
N GLU A 68 -0.02 21.92 -22.71
CA GLU A 68 -0.57 22.09 -24.06
C GLU A 68 0.18 21.22 -25.09
N GLY A 69 -0.59 20.43 -25.84
CA GLY A 69 -0.05 19.49 -26.84
C GLY A 69 0.55 18.20 -26.26
N GLN A 70 0.45 17.97 -24.94
CA GLN A 70 1.02 16.78 -24.29
C GLN A 70 -0.05 15.93 -23.59
N ALA A 71 0.28 14.67 -23.34
CA ALA A 71 -0.55 13.78 -22.55
C ALA A 71 -0.57 14.22 -21.07
N ALA A 72 -1.63 13.86 -20.35
CA ALA A 72 -1.72 14.15 -18.92
C ALA A 72 -0.69 13.34 -18.12
N ALA A 73 -0.13 13.97 -17.08
CA ALA A 73 0.90 13.39 -16.22
C ALA A 73 0.54 13.54 -14.73
N VAL A 74 1.05 12.62 -13.92
CA VAL A 74 0.83 12.59 -12.47
C VAL A 74 2.12 12.17 -11.76
N PRO A 75 2.77 13.07 -11.00
CA PRO A 75 2.57 14.52 -11.02
C PRO A 75 2.99 15.15 -12.35
N LEU A 76 2.48 16.35 -12.65
CA LEU A 76 2.96 17.13 -13.78
C LEU A 76 4.18 17.95 -13.34
N ARG A 77 5.32 17.73 -14.01
CA ARG A 77 6.56 18.49 -13.81
C ARG A 77 6.78 19.45 -14.97
N LEU A 78 7.09 20.71 -14.68
CA LEU A 78 7.40 21.74 -15.67
C LEU A 78 8.48 22.70 -15.19
N ARG A 79 9.20 23.29 -16.14
CA ARG A 79 10.17 24.35 -15.87
C ARG A 79 9.46 25.70 -15.85
N ILE A 80 9.73 26.52 -14.84
CA ILE A 80 9.25 27.91 -14.77
C ILE A 80 10.46 28.82 -14.61
N GLY A 81 10.85 29.49 -15.70
CA GLY A 81 12.11 30.24 -15.73
C GLY A 81 13.31 29.33 -15.42
N ARG A 82 14.04 29.64 -14.35
CA ARG A 82 15.17 28.83 -13.84
C ARG A 82 14.76 27.76 -12.82
N GLY A 83 13.50 27.76 -12.36
CA GLY A 83 12.99 26.82 -11.37
C GLY A 83 12.23 25.64 -11.97
N GLU A 84 11.86 24.69 -11.11
CA GLU A 84 10.97 23.58 -11.42
C GLU A 84 9.70 23.70 -10.58
N ALA A 85 8.56 23.40 -11.20
CA ALA A 85 7.28 23.24 -10.52
C ALA A 85 6.80 21.80 -10.66
N LEU A 86 6.28 21.27 -9.55
CA LEU A 86 5.56 20.01 -9.48
C LEU A 86 4.11 20.36 -9.15
N LEU A 87 3.20 19.97 -10.03
CA LEU A 87 1.77 20.23 -9.97
C LEU A 87 1.00 18.93 -9.78
N LEU A 88 0.07 18.94 -8.84
CA LEU A 88 -0.90 17.87 -8.61
C LEU A 88 -2.30 18.47 -8.50
N GLY A 89 -3.24 17.90 -9.26
CA GLY A 89 -4.64 18.29 -9.27
C GLY A 89 -5.46 17.67 -8.13
N ASP A 90 -4.83 17.50 -6.96
CA ASP A 90 -5.41 16.89 -5.76
C ASP A 90 -4.62 17.39 -4.54
N ALA A 91 -5.31 17.79 -3.47
CA ALA A 91 -4.73 18.19 -2.19
C ALA A 91 -4.95 17.14 -1.10
N ASP A 92 -5.78 16.11 -1.34
CA ASP A 92 -6.03 15.02 -0.39
C ASP A 92 -4.80 14.13 -0.13
N LEU A 93 -3.70 14.39 -0.85
CA LEU A 93 -2.38 13.80 -0.58
C LEU A 93 -1.90 14.03 0.87
N ILE A 94 -2.32 15.13 1.49
CA ILE A 94 -2.00 15.45 2.89
C ILE A 94 -3.15 15.12 3.86
N ASP A 95 -4.22 14.49 3.37
CA ASP A 95 -5.28 13.88 4.20
C ASP A 95 -4.85 12.47 4.60
N ASP A 96 -4.53 12.28 5.88
CA ASP A 96 -4.01 11.02 6.40
C ASP A 96 -4.99 9.86 6.22
N ARG A 97 -6.30 10.11 6.25
CA ARG A 97 -7.35 9.12 6.04
C ARG A 97 -7.23 8.36 4.71
N LEU A 98 -6.55 8.94 3.72
CA LEU A 98 -6.39 8.36 2.39
C LEU A 98 -5.26 7.32 2.32
N TRP A 99 -4.25 7.44 3.18
CA TRP A 99 -3.04 6.59 3.13
C TRP A 99 -2.65 5.99 4.47
N LEU A 100 -3.39 6.25 5.56
CA LEU A 100 -3.14 5.69 6.87
C LEU A 100 -4.02 4.46 7.12
N ALA A 101 -3.39 3.33 7.38
CA ALA A 101 -4.07 2.07 7.73
C ALA A 101 -4.39 1.97 9.23
N ASP A 102 -3.54 2.53 10.10
CA ASP A 102 -3.75 2.59 11.55
C ASP A 102 -3.64 4.03 12.08
N PRO A 103 -4.77 4.69 12.38
CA PRO A 103 -4.81 6.04 12.94
C PRO A 103 -4.07 6.21 14.27
N ALA A 104 -3.84 5.13 15.02
CA ALA A 104 -3.12 5.21 16.29
C ALA A 104 -1.59 5.39 16.12
N ARG A 105 -1.06 5.17 14.91
CA ARG A 105 0.38 5.22 14.62
C ARG A 105 0.70 6.00 13.34
N PRO A 106 0.32 7.29 13.26
CA PRO A 106 0.42 8.07 12.01
C PRO A 106 1.84 8.25 11.48
N LEU A 107 2.85 8.17 12.36
CA LEU A 107 4.27 8.33 12.00
C LEU A 107 5.01 7.00 11.83
N ASP A 108 4.35 5.85 11.99
CA ASP A 108 4.96 4.54 11.72
C ASP A 108 4.76 4.18 10.24
N PRO A 109 5.84 4.08 9.43
CA PRO A 109 5.72 3.73 8.02
C PRO A 109 5.02 2.39 7.76
N ARG A 110 5.01 1.49 8.76
CA ARG A 110 4.31 0.19 8.69
C ARG A 110 2.79 0.34 8.80
N ALA A 111 2.32 1.47 9.33
CA ALA A 111 0.91 1.80 9.44
C ALA A 111 0.39 2.53 8.19
N TRP A 112 1.21 2.76 7.16
CA TRP A 112 0.77 3.39 5.92
C TRP A 112 0.26 2.34 4.92
N SER A 113 -0.62 2.75 4.01
CA SER A 113 -1.20 1.94 2.93
C SER A 113 -0.74 2.40 1.53
N ALA A 114 0.11 3.44 1.47
CA ALA A 114 0.76 3.99 0.28
C ALA A 114 2.06 4.76 0.66
N ASP A 115 2.90 5.09 -0.34
CA ASP A 115 4.11 5.93 -0.16
C ASP A 115 3.82 7.43 -0.18
N THR A 116 2.54 7.81 -0.18
CA THR A 116 2.08 9.19 -0.29
C THR A 116 2.75 10.15 0.72
N PRO A 117 2.83 9.84 2.03
CA PRO A 117 3.49 10.75 2.98
C PRO A 117 4.99 10.92 2.70
N ALA A 118 5.71 9.84 2.38
CA ALA A 118 7.13 9.88 2.03
C ALA A 118 7.38 10.65 0.73
N LEU A 119 6.52 10.48 -0.28
CA LEU A 119 6.55 11.23 -1.54
C LEU A 119 6.36 12.73 -1.33
N VAL A 120 5.37 13.12 -0.54
CA VAL A 120 5.10 14.52 -0.23
C VAL A 120 6.26 15.13 0.55
N ALA A 121 6.79 14.43 1.56
CA ALA A 121 7.97 14.86 2.30
C ALA A 121 9.17 15.09 1.36
N GLN A 122 9.46 14.14 0.48
CA GLN A 122 10.54 14.26 -0.50
C GLN A 122 10.34 15.44 -1.46
N TRP A 123 9.14 15.68 -1.96
CA TRP A 123 8.85 16.83 -2.83
C TRP A 123 8.98 18.18 -2.11
N LEU A 124 8.85 18.18 -0.79
CA LEU A 124 9.11 19.34 0.06
C LEU A 124 10.59 19.46 0.46
N GLY A 125 11.44 18.52 0.06
CA GLY A 125 12.87 18.50 0.38
C GLY A 125 13.20 17.90 1.75
N ALA A 126 12.24 17.21 2.38
CA ALA A 126 12.46 16.45 3.60
C ALA A 126 12.75 14.99 3.28
N ASP A 127 13.52 14.33 4.16
CA ASP A 127 13.74 12.90 4.10
C ASP A 127 12.79 12.18 5.06
N MET A 128 12.18 11.09 4.61
CA MET A 128 11.22 10.29 5.37
C MET A 128 11.39 8.83 4.96
N PRO A 129 11.28 7.87 5.90
CA PRO A 129 11.39 6.47 5.54
C PRO A 129 10.39 6.09 4.45
N ASP A 130 10.84 5.35 3.45
CA ASP A 130 9.96 4.84 2.41
C ASP A 130 8.89 3.92 3.02
N GLY A 131 7.67 4.03 2.48
CA GLY A 131 6.63 3.05 2.70
C GLY A 131 7.04 1.70 2.12
N GLY A 132 6.42 0.62 2.60
CA GLY A 132 6.81 -0.74 2.22
C GLY A 132 6.70 -1.03 0.72
N ARG A 133 7.17 -2.21 0.30
CA ARG A 133 6.99 -2.66 -1.08
C ARG A 133 5.52 -2.98 -1.35
N TRP A 134 4.86 -2.21 -2.20
CA TRP A 134 3.47 -2.44 -2.61
C TRP A 134 3.37 -3.49 -3.72
N MET A 135 2.36 -4.36 -3.63
CA MET A 135 2.04 -5.30 -4.72
C MET A 135 1.41 -4.53 -5.89
N ARG A 136 1.96 -4.74 -7.10
CA ARG A 136 1.59 -4.00 -8.32
C ARG A 136 0.57 -4.74 -9.17
N ASP A 137 0.66 -6.07 -9.24
CA ASP A 137 -0.17 -6.90 -10.12
C ASP A 137 -0.96 -7.96 -9.35
N VAL A 138 -2.20 -8.19 -9.78
CA VAL A 138 -3.04 -9.31 -9.34
C VAL A 138 -2.37 -10.65 -9.69
N ALA A 139 -1.58 -10.71 -10.76
CA ALA A 139 -0.75 -11.86 -11.11
C ALA A 139 0.25 -12.20 -9.99
N ASP A 140 0.88 -11.20 -9.40
CA ASP A 140 1.83 -11.38 -8.29
C ASP A 140 1.11 -11.89 -7.04
N VAL A 141 -0.09 -11.37 -6.77
CA VAL A 141 -0.94 -11.87 -5.67
C VAL A 141 -1.31 -13.33 -5.89
N ARG A 142 -1.75 -13.68 -7.10
CA ARG A 142 -2.11 -15.07 -7.45
C ARG A 142 -0.90 -16.00 -7.36
N LEU A 143 0.26 -15.56 -7.85
CA LEU A 143 1.50 -16.35 -7.79
C LEU A 143 1.96 -16.55 -6.35
N GLY A 144 1.92 -15.49 -5.53
CA GLY A 144 2.23 -15.55 -4.11
C GLY A 144 1.30 -16.50 -3.36
N LEU A 145 -0.01 -16.38 -3.57
CA LEU A 145 -1.01 -17.26 -2.95
C LEU A 145 -0.82 -18.72 -3.37
N ARG A 146 -0.61 -18.98 -4.67
CA ARG A 146 -0.33 -20.33 -5.18
C ARG A 146 0.92 -20.92 -4.54
N SER A 147 2.01 -20.14 -4.49
CA SER A 147 3.27 -20.58 -3.90
C SER A 147 3.11 -20.88 -2.40
N ALA A 148 2.38 -20.04 -1.67
CA ALA A 148 2.11 -20.25 -0.25
C ALA A 148 1.28 -21.53 0.00
N LEU A 149 0.24 -21.77 -0.82
CA LEU A 149 -0.57 -22.99 -0.74
C LEU A 149 0.26 -24.24 -1.03
N LEU A 150 1.12 -24.21 -2.05
CA LEU A 150 2.00 -25.33 -2.39
C LEU A 150 3.00 -25.62 -1.27
N ALA A 151 3.67 -24.58 -0.76
CA ALA A 151 4.61 -24.71 0.35
C ALA A 151 3.94 -25.25 1.62
N GLY A 152 2.78 -24.69 1.99
CA GLY A 152 2.01 -25.14 3.16
C GLY A 152 1.53 -26.59 3.03
N THR A 153 1.05 -26.97 1.85
CA THR A 153 0.63 -28.36 1.57
C THR A 153 1.82 -29.32 1.63
N GLY A 154 2.94 -28.95 1.02
CA GLY A 154 4.18 -29.74 1.07
C GLY A 154 4.68 -29.95 2.50
N TRP A 155 4.64 -28.90 3.32
CA TRP A 155 5.02 -28.97 4.73
C TRP A 155 4.09 -29.89 5.53
N ALA A 156 2.78 -29.81 5.32
CA ALA A 156 1.80 -30.67 5.97
C ALA A 156 2.01 -32.15 5.63
N ILE A 157 2.27 -32.46 4.35
CA ILE A 157 2.57 -33.82 3.90
C ILE A 157 3.86 -34.35 4.56
N LEU A 158 4.92 -33.54 4.59
CA LEU A 158 6.19 -33.91 5.20
C LEU A 158 6.03 -34.18 6.71
N GLY A 159 5.29 -33.32 7.40
CA GLY A 159 4.96 -33.50 8.82
C GLY A 159 4.20 -34.80 9.08
N LEU A 160 3.20 -35.12 8.26
CA LEU A 160 2.44 -36.36 8.36
C LEU A 160 3.32 -37.61 8.15
N MET A 161 4.23 -37.57 7.17
CA MET A 161 5.18 -38.66 6.92
C MET A 161 6.13 -38.91 8.10
N LEU A 162 6.65 -37.85 8.70
CA LEU A 162 7.54 -37.93 9.86
C LEU A 162 6.82 -38.49 11.10
N LEU A 163 5.58 -38.05 11.35
CA LEU A 163 4.73 -38.58 12.42
C LEU A 163 4.44 -40.08 12.23
N ARG A 164 4.07 -40.51 11.02
CA ARG A 164 3.84 -41.94 10.72
C ARG A 164 5.10 -42.78 10.90
N ARG A 165 6.28 -42.28 10.48
CA ARG A 165 7.56 -42.95 10.71
C ARG A 165 7.87 -43.12 12.21
N ARG A 166 7.54 -42.13 13.04
CA ARG A 166 7.78 -42.17 14.49
C ARG A 166 6.86 -43.17 15.20
N SER A 167 5.58 -43.24 14.84
CA SER A 167 4.65 -44.23 15.38
C SER A 167 4.98 -45.66 14.95
N GLY A 168 5.43 -45.86 13.70
CA GLY A 168 5.90 -47.18 13.23
C GLY A 168 7.15 -47.67 13.95
N ARG A 169 8.04 -46.78 14.40
CA ARG A 169 9.26 -47.13 15.15
C ARG A 169 8.99 -47.45 16.61
N ASN A 170 7.95 -46.88 17.22
CA ASN A 170 7.57 -47.18 18.61
C ASN A 170 6.75 -48.48 18.76
N GLY A 171 6.08 -48.96 17.70
CA GLY A 171 5.35 -50.24 17.73
C GLY A 171 6.23 -51.49 17.79
N MET A 172 7.55 -51.36 17.64
CA MET A 172 8.49 -52.47 17.56
C MET A 172 9.37 -52.66 18.81
N ARG A 173 9.01 -52.04 19.94
CA ARG A 173 9.84 -52.06 21.17
C ARG A 173 9.13 -52.48 22.46
N THR A 174 8.07 -53.31 22.37
CA THR A 174 7.46 -53.94 23.55
C THR A 174 7.02 -55.37 23.25
N LYS A 175 7.97 -56.30 23.13
CA LYS A 175 7.73 -57.72 23.47
C LYS A 175 9.04 -58.49 23.69
N SER A 176 9.73 -58.22 24.78
CA SER A 176 10.60 -59.23 25.40
C SER A 176 10.36 -59.20 26.91
N GLU A 177 10.40 -60.38 27.52
CA GLU A 177 9.99 -60.74 28.89
C GLU A 177 8.49 -61.14 28.96
N ASN A 178 8.10 -62.35 29.38
CA ASN A 178 8.73 -63.18 30.41
C ASN A 178 8.52 -64.69 30.12
N LYS A 179 9.58 -65.48 30.29
CA LYS A 179 9.54 -66.95 30.33
C LYS A 179 8.81 -67.37 31.61
N LEU A 180 7.63 -67.97 31.49
CA LEU A 180 7.02 -68.71 32.59
C LEU A 180 7.54 -70.15 32.56
N VAL A 181 8.42 -70.42 33.54
CA VAL A 181 8.85 -71.75 33.98
C VAL A 181 7.60 -72.60 34.27
N LYS A 182 7.36 -73.63 33.46
CA LYS A 182 6.42 -74.70 33.81
C LYS A 182 7.12 -75.65 34.76
N GLY A 183 6.87 -75.45 36.06
CA GLY A 183 7.20 -76.40 37.11
C GLY A 183 6.43 -77.70 36.94
N GLY A 184 7.13 -78.81 37.15
CA GLY A 184 6.58 -80.16 37.10
C GLY A 184 5.65 -80.49 38.27
N LYS A 185 4.70 -81.37 37.98
CA LYS A 185 3.92 -82.30 38.85
C LYS A 185 3.27 -83.28 37.87
N ASN A 186 3.11 -84.57 38.07
CA ASN A 186 3.47 -85.58 39.07
C ASN A 186 3.27 -86.93 38.36
N GLY A 187 3.99 -87.98 38.76
CA GLY A 187 3.76 -89.36 38.32
C GLY A 187 5.01 -90.20 38.49
#